data_AF-A0A8H2M8S7-F1
#
_entry.id   AF-A0A8H2M8S7-F1
#
_cell.length_a   1.000
_cell.length_b   1.000
_cell.length_c   1.000
_cell.angle_alpha   90.00
_cell.angle_beta   90.00
_cell.angle_gamma   90.00
#
_symmetry.space_group_name_H-M   'P 1'
#
loop_
_entity.id
_entity.type
_entity.pdbx_description
1 polymer ?
#
loop_
_entity_poly.entity_id
_entity_poly.type
_entity_poly.pdbx_seq_one_letter_code
_entity_poly.pdbx_strand_id
1 'polypeptide(L)'
;MARLNKAYFSMFKKKTLTFQEVKFNEDVRVQLVKSSGDYKVDIAKRDPRTRDVIKVKFVNVGGDVKLQAVDRNGDFSIYMK
;
A
#
# COMPACT_ATOMS: atom_id res chain seq x y z
N MET A 1 13.14 10.21 -9.72
CA MET A 1 12.81 9.88 -8.32
C MET A 1 12.96 8.38 -8.11
N ALA A 2 13.52 7.95 -6.98
CA ALA A 2 13.57 6.54 -6.62
C ALA A 2 12.14 6.06 -6.28
N ARG A 3 11.67 5.01 -6.95
CA ARG A 3 10.39 4.37 -6.59
C ARG A 3 10.49 3.81 -5.18
N LEU A 4 9.45 3.98 -4.38
CA LEU A 4 9.39 3.38 -3.04
C LEU A 4 9.42 1.85 -3.21
N ASN A 5 10.42 1.19 -2.63
CA ASN A 5 10.56 -0.26 -2.74
C ASN A 5 9.95 -0.96 -1.52
N LYS A 6 9.89 -2.30 -1.58
CA LYS A 6 9.40 -3.15 -0.48
C LYS A 6 9.95 -2.79 0.90
N ALA A 7 11.23 -2.44 1.03
CA ALA A 7 11.84 -2.15 2.34
C ALA A 7 11.23 -0.91 3.00
N TYR A 8 10.78 0.06 2.22
CA TYR A 8 10.09 1.25 2.74
C TYR A 8 8.82 0.88 3.52
N PHE A 9 8.10 -0.16 3.09
CA PHE A 9 6.85 -0.59 3.74
C PHE A 9 7.06 -1.23 5.11
N SER A 10 8.27 -1.73 5.40
CA SER A 10 8.59 -2.28 6.72
C SER A 10 8.50 -1.24 7.85
N MET A 11 8.73 0.04 7.55
CA MET A 11 8.67 1.14 8.52
C MET A 11 7.23 1.51 8.94
N PHE A 12 6.23 1.01 8.22
CA PHE A 12 4.82 1.28 8.49
C PHE A 12 4.10 0.14 9.18
N LYS A 13 4.83 -0.88 9.66
CA LYS A 13 4.24 -1.98 10.43
C LYS A 13 3.40 -1.42 11.59
N LYS A 14 2.15 -1.88 11.70
CA LYS A 14 1.12 -1.41 12.65
C LYS A 14 0.72 0.07 12.52
N LYS A 15 1.09 0.76 11.44
CA LYS A 15 0.62 2.11 11.12
C LYS A 15 -0.50 2.06 10.08
N THR A 16 -1.16 3.18 9.89
CA THR A 16 -2.14 3.38 8.82
C THR A 16 -1.56 4.34 7.78
N LEU A 17 -1.63 3.95 6.52
CA LEU A 17 -1.13 4.72 5.38
C LEU A 17 -2.28 5.24 4.53
N THR A 18 -2.12 6.42 3.93
CA THR A 18 -3.07 6.92 2.94
C THR A 18 -2.55 6.64 1.54
N PHE A 19 -3.31 5.88 0.76
CA PHE A 19 -3.03 5.58 -0.64
C PHE A 19 -3.90 6.47 -1.52
N GLN A 20 -3.26 7.19 -2.42
CA GLN A 20 -3.93 7.97 -3.45
C GLN A 20 -3.69 7.30 -4.81
N GLU A 21 -4.75 6.82 -5.45
CA GLU A 21 -4.64 6.24 -6.78
C GLU A 21 -4.32 7.33 -7.83
N VAL A 22 -3.26 7.12 -8.62
CA VAL A 22 -2.86 8.04 -9.69
C VAL A 22 -2.63 7.31 -11.01
N LYS A 23 -2.90 8.00 -12.13
CA LYS A 23 -2.64 7.47 -13.48
C LYS A 23 -1.17 7.62 -13.91
N PHE A 24 -0.52 8.68 -13.45
CA PHE A 24 0.86 9.06 -13.79
C PHE A 24 1.56 9.67 -12.56
N ASN A 25 2.90 9.65 -12.56
CA ASN A 25 3.74 10.10 -11.43
C ASN A 25 3.44 9.35 -10.12
N GLU A 26 3.29 8.03 -10.23
CA GLU A 26 3.20 7.15 -9.06
C GLU A 26 4.51 7.12 -8.26
N ASP A 27 4.40 7.09 -6.93
CA ASP A 27 5.54 6.83 -6.06
C ASP A 27 5.88 5.33 -6.02
N VAL A 28 4.85 4.49 -6.21
CA VAL A 28 4.95 3.02 -6.17
C VAL A 28 3.86 2.33 -7.00
N ARG A 29 4.21 1.22 -7.65
CA ARG A 29 3.24 0.32 -8.27
C ARG A 29 2.83 -0.78 -7.31
N VAL A 30 1.54 -0.87 -7.06
CA VAL A 30 0.95 -1.85 -6.15
C VAL A 30 0.28 -2.93 -6.96
N GLN A 31 0.64 -4.18 -6.68
CA GLN A 31 -0.05 -5.33 -7.21
C GLN A 31 -0.88 -5.96 -6.10
N LEU A 32 -2.21 -5.95 -6.24
CA LEU A 32 -3.11 -6.64 -5.31
C LEU A 32 -3.11 -8.14 -5.63
N VAL A 33 -2.80 -8.95 -4.64
CA VAL A 33 -2.77 -10.42 -4.77
C VAL A 33 -3.68 -11.07 -3.73
N LYS A 34 -4.27 -12.21 -4.09
CA LYS A 34 -5.12 -12.98 -3.16
C LYS A 34 -4.29 -13.76 -2.12
N SER A 35 -3.06 -14.13 -2.46
CA SER A 35 -2.14 -14.89 -1.62
C SER A 35 -0.69 -14.59 -2.01
N SER A 36 0.23 -14.84 -1.08
CA SER A 36 1.69 -14.64 -1.28
C SER A 36 2.07 -13.19 -1.61
N GLY A 37 1.41 -12.22 -0.97
CA GLY A 37 1.84 -10.82 -1.02
C GLY A 37 3.11 -10.60 -0.20
N ASP A 38 3.88 -9.57 -0.54
CA ASP A 38 5.04 -9.13 0.25
C ASP A 38 4.60 -8.63 1.63
N TYR A 39 3.41 -8.01 1.70
CA TYR A 39 2.80 -7.53 2.94
C TYR A 39 1.31 -7.84 2.98
N LYS A 40 0.80 -8.13 4.18
CA LYS A 40 -0.65 -8.19 4.43
C LYS A 40 -1.15 -6.81 4.81
N VAL A 41 -2.25 -6.38 4.23
CA VAL A 41 -2.81 -5.06 4.47
C VAL A 41 -4.29 -5.14 4.76
N ASP A 42 -4.72 -4.48 5.83
CA ASP A 42 -6.14 -4.29 6.10
C ASP A 42 -6.62 -2.95 5.57
N ILE A 43 -7.84 -2.91 5.03
CA ILE A 43 -8.41 -1.67 4.51
C ILE A 43 -9.05 -0.91 5.67
N ALA A 44 -8.43 0.23 6.01
CA ALA A 44 -8.94 1.12 7.02
C ALA A 44 -10.20 1.82 6.51
N LYS A 45 -11.27 1.81 7.31
CA LYS A 45 -12.52 2.55 7.03
C LYS A 45 -12.47 4.01 7.50
N ARG A 46 -11.44 4.39 8.25
CA ARG A 46 -11.26 5.73 8.80
C ARG A 46 -10.00 6.34 8.22
N ASP A 47 -10.12 7.60 7.82
CA ASP A 47 -8.99 8.43 7.41
C ASP A 47 -7.97 8.50 8.57
N PRO A 48 -6.74 8.04 8.35
CA PRO A 48 -5.71 8.22 9.35
C PRO A 48 -5.37 9.70 9.35
N ARG A 49 -5.43 10.34 10.53
CA ARG A 49 -5.00 11.74 10.75
C ARG A 49 -3.54 12.04 10.33
N THR A 50 -2.83 11.06 9.78
CA THR A 50 -1.49 11.13 9.21
C THR A 50 -1.49 11.89 7.89
N ARG A 51 -0.50 12.78 7.72
CA ARG A 51 -0.33 13.61 6.51
C ARG A 51 0.37 12.88 5.35
N ASP A 52 0.91 11.69 5.58
CA ASP A 52 1.68 10.95 4.57
C ASP A 52 0.75 10.25 3.58
N VAL A 53 0.62 10.86 2.40
CA VAL A 53 -0.10 10.32 1.24
C VAL A 53 0.90 9.71 0.28
N ILE A 54 0.75 8.43 -0.01
CA ILE A 54 1.57 7.72 -1.00
C ILE A 54 0.76 7.63 -2.30
N LYS A 55 1.33 8.12 -3.40
CA LYS A 55 0.70 7.99 -4.71
C LYS A 55 0.96 6.59 -5.25
N VAL A 56 -0.11 5.82 -5.40
CA VAL A 56 -0.04 4.43 -5.84
C VAL A 56 -0.66 4.26 -7.21
N LYS A 57 -0.08 3.35 -7.98
CA LYS A 57 -0.70 2.86 -9.21
C LYS A 57 -0.98 1.38 -9.08
N PHE A 58 -2.25 0.99 -9.16
CA PHE A 58 -2.63 -0.40 -9.15
C PHE A 58 -2.32 -1.04 -10.51
N VAL A 59 -1.59 -2.15 -10.47
CA VAL A 59 -1.20 -2.91 -11.67
C VAL A 59 -1.54 -4.39 -11.48
N ASN A 60 -1.93 -5.06 -12.55
CA ASN A 60 -2.23 -6.50 -12.51
C ASN A 60 -0.98 -7.38 -12.43
N VAL A 61 0.13 -6.94 -13.05
CA VAL A 61 1.39 -7.69 -13.11
C VAL A 61 2.57 -6.72 -13.02
N GLY A 62 3.65 -7.12 -12.33
CA GLY A 62 4.89 -6.35 -12.27
C GLY A 62 4.80 -5.13 -11.36
N GLY A 63 4.02 -5.22 -10.27
CA GLY A 63 4.05 -4.21 -9.22
C GLY A 63 5.40 -4.20 -8.51
N ASP A 64 5.83 -3.03 -8.05
CA ASP A 64 7.02 -2.88 -7.23
C ASP A 64 6.82 -3.54 -5.85
N VAL A 65 5.57 -3.60 -5.38
CA VAL A 65 5.15 -4.26 -4.14
C VAL A 65 3.86 -5.05 -4.34
N LYS A 66 3.81 -6.29 -3.84
CA LYS A 66 2.60 -7.10 -3.80
C LYS A 66 1.91 -6.94 -2.45
N LEU A 67 0.67 -6.49 -2.45
CA LEU A 67 -0.14 -6.36 -1.25
C LEU A 67 -1.22 -7.42 -1.23
N GLN A 68 -1.28 -8.15 -0.12
CA GLN A 68 -2.36 -9.10 0.16
C GLN A 68 -3.40 -8.41 1.04
N ALA A 69 -4.56 -8.11 0.46
CA ALA A 69 -5.68 -7.59 1.23
C ALA A 69 -6.20 -8.67 2.19
N VAL A 70 -6.30 -8.33 3.48
CA VAL A 70 -6.83 -9.21 4.53
C VAL A 70 -7.88 -8.48 5.34
N ASP A 71 -8.89 -9.19 5.83
CA ASP A 71 -9.94 -8.58 6.66
C ASP A 71 -9.44 -8.18 8.05
N ARG A 72 -8.48 -8.92 8.60
CA ARG A 72 -7.89 -8.70 9.95
C ARG A 72 -6.43 -9.16 9.98
N ASN A 73 -5.67 -8.64 10.94
CA ASN A 73 -4.25 -8.95 11.14
C ASN A 73 -3.36 -8.62 9.92
N GLY A 74 -3.62 -7.47 9.28
CA GLY A 74 -2.66 -6.88 8.35
C GLY A 74 -1.36 -6.52 9.06
N ASP A 75 -0.25 -6.52 8.33
CA ASP A 75 1.01 -5.93 8.78
C ASP A 75 0.85 -4.42 9.02
N PHE A 76 0.01 -3.77 8.23
CA PHE A 76 -0.36 -2.36 8.35
C PHE A 76 -1.70 -2.10 7.67
N SER A 77 -2.32 -0.97 8.00
CA SER A 77 -3.61 -0.57 7.44
C SER A 77 -3.44 0.41 6.29
N ILE A 78 -4.30 0.32 5.27
CA ILE A 78 -4.34 1.26 4.15
C ILE A 78 -5.70 1.92 4.08
N TYR A 79 -5.70 3.24 4.05
CA TYR A 79 -6.86 4.05 3.71
C TYR A 79 -6.75 4.49 2.25
N MET A 80 -7.75 4.14 1.44
CA MET A 80 -7.86 4.61 0.06
C MET A 80 -8.53 5.98 0.04
N LYS A 81 -7.84 6.96 -0.52
CA LYS A 81 -8.33 8.33 -0.72
C LYS A 81 -8.69 8.58 -2.17
#